data_AF-A0A7S4HCV5-F1
#
_entry.id   AF-A0A7S4HCV5-F1
#
_cell.length_a   1.000
_cell.length_b   1.000
_cell.length_c   1.000
_cell.angle_alpha   90.00
_cell.angle_beta   90.00
_cell.angle_gamma   90.00
#
_symmetry.space_group_name_H-M   'P 1'
#
loop_
_entity.id
_entity.type
_entity.pdbx_description
1 polymer ?
#
loop_
_entity_poly.entity_id
_entity_poly.type
_entity_poly.pdbx_seq_one_letter_code
_entity_poly.pdbx_strand_id
1 'polypeptide(L)'
;TADIIPRQLLIVSRERASGMYGVGAYYFSTWVVTLPLEFFPQLLLASIQYFLMGLRDGFEYYATFAGILVLESQCAIAMGMLISALISNVEAAPKVAPAVVILFLMFSGFFLNDESVPTWL
;
A
#
# COMPACT_ATOMS: atom_id res chain seq x y z
N THR A 1 -10.38 -4.44 -4.41
CA THR A 1 -10.13 -3.87 -3.06
C THR A 1 -10.41 -2.37 -2.97
N ALA A 2 -10.13 -1.57 -4.02
CA ALA A 2 -10.28 -0.11 -3.99
C ALA A 2 -11.68 0.44 -3.64
N ASP A 3 -12.77 -0.25 -4.01
CA ASP A 3 -14.14 0.21 -3.69
C ASP A 3 -14.65 -0.27 -2.32
N ILE A 4 -14.02 -1.29 -1.76
CA ILE A 4 -14.52 -1.99 -0.56
C ILE A 4 -14.17 -1.18 0.70
N ILE A 5 -12.94 -0.69 0.78
CA ILE A 5 -12.42 0.07 1.92
C ILE A 5 -13.25 1.35 2.18
N PRO A 6 -13.48 2.25 1.20
CA PRO A 6 -14.25 3.47 1.45
C PRO A 6 -15.71 3.18 1.85
N ARG A 7 -16.32 2.11 1.33
CA ARG A 7 -17.66 1.69 1.75
C ARG A 7 -17.68 1.19 3.20
N GLN A 8 -16.66 0.44 3.62
CA GLN A 8 -16.54 -0.06 5.00
C GLN A 8 -16.34 1.09 6.00
N LEU A 9 -15.54 2.10 5.66
CA LEU A 9 -15.30 3.25 6.53
C LEU A 9 -16.57 4.05 6.85
N LEU A 10 -17.54 4.13 5.93
CA LEU A 10 -18.83 4.75 6.20
C LEU A 10 -19.61 4.01 7.29
N ILE A 11 -19.60 2.68 7.27
CA ILE A 11 -20.26 1.85 8.28
C ILE A 11 -19.53 2.01 9.63
N VAL A 12 -18.21 1.93 9.61
CA VAL A 12 -17.35 2.10 10.80
C VAL A 12 -17.56 3.45 11.46
N SER A 13 -17.71 4.53 10.69
CA SER A 13 -17.99 5.87 11.24
C SER A 13 -19.31 5.92 12.02
N ARG A 14 -20.33 5.20 11.56
CA ARG A 14 -21.64 5.09 12.24
C ARG A 14 -21.54 4.22 13.48
N GLU A 15 -20.85 3.09 13.39
CA GLU A 15 -20.68 2.16 14.52
C GLU A 15 -19.81 2.75 15.64
N ARG A 16 -18.83 3.57 15.27
CA ARG A 16 -18.03 4.36 16.21
C ARG A 16 -18.87 5.43 16.92
N ALA A 17 -19.78 6.10 16.21
CA ALA A 17 -20.70 7.07 16.83
C ALA A 17 -21.60 6.41 17.89
N SER A 18 -21.90 5.11 17.71
CA SER A 18 -22.62 4.29 18.70
C SER A 18 -21.73 3.74 19.83
N GLY A 19 -20.42 4.06 19.84
CA GLY A 19 -19.50 3.68 20.91
C GLY A 19 -19.05 2.21 20.91
N MET A 20 -19.22 1.47 19.81
CA MET A 20 -19.00 0.02 19.80
C MET A 20 -17.51 -0.39 19.78
N TYR A 21 -16.63 0.37 19.15
CA TYR A 21 -15.18 0.09 19.11
C TYR A 21 -14.33 1.32 18.73
N GLY A 22 -13.04 1.28 19.08
CA GLY A 22 -12.06 2.32 18.77
C GLY A 22 -11.43 2.18 17.38
N VAL A 23 -10.89 3.28 16.85
CA VAL A 23 -10.26 3.33 15.51
C VAL A 23 -9.06 2.38 15.41
N GLY A 24 -8.25 2.29 16.47
CA GLY A 24 -7.08 1.39 16.51
C GLY A 24 -7.45 -0.09 16.45
N ALA A 25 -8.52 -0.50 17.14
CA ALA A 25 -8.99 -1.89 17.12
C ALA A 25 -9.48 -2.30 15.72
N TYR A 26 -10.21 -1.41 15.03
CA TYR A 26 -10.60 -1.63 13.64
C TYR A 26 -9.37 -1.77 12.74
N TYR A 27 -8.44 -0.81 12.79
CA TYR A 27 -7.25 -0.83 11.96
C TYR A 27 -6.42 -2.11 12.15
N PHE A 28 -6.18 -2.51 13.40
CA PHE A 28 -5.42 -3.73 13.70
C PHE A 28 -6.14 -4.99 13.22
N SER A 29 -7.46 -5.06 13.40
CA SER A 29 -8.25 -6.20 12.94
C SER A 29 -8.22 -6.34 11.41
N THR A 30 -8.38 -5.22 10.69
CA THR A 30 -8.34 -5.21 9.23
C THR A 30 -6.93 -5.56 8.74
N TRP A 31 -5.89 -5.00 9.37
CA TRP A 31 -4.51 -5.29 9.01
C TRP A 31 -4.17 -6.78 9.18
N VAL A 32 -4.53 -7.40 10.31
CA VAL A 32 -4.30 -8.83 10.57
C VAL A 32 -5.04 -9.72 9.57
N VAL A 33 -6.26 -9.36 9.17
CA VAL A 33 -7.04 -10.12 8.18
C VAL A 33 -6.46 -9.98 6.78
N THR A 34 -5.99 -8.79 6.41
CA THR A 34 -5.44 -8.51 5.08
C THR A 34 -4.02 -9.05 4.90
N LEU A 35 -3.23 -9.14 5.98
CA LEU A 35 -1.83 -9.60 5.94
C LEU A 35 -1.66 -10.96 5.23
N PRO A 36 -2.32 -12.06 5.63
CA PRO A 36 -2.14 -13.34 4.93
C PRO A 36 -2.67 -13.30 3.50
N LEU A 37 -3.73 -12.53 3.24
CA LEU A 37 -4.38 -12.48 1.94
C LEU A 37 -3.48 -11.83 0.87
N GLU A 38 -2.66 -10.86 1.27
CA GLU A 38 -1.74 -10.13 0.40
C GLU A 38 -0.33 -10.76 0.40
N PHE A 39 0.10 -11.34 1.52
CA PHE A 39 1.46 -11.88 1.67
C PHE A 39 1.76 -13.05 0.72
N PHE A 40 0.85 -14.03 0.62
CA PHE A 40 1.04 -15.19 -0.26
C PHE A 40 1.13 -14.83 -1.75
N PRO A 41 0.18 -14.07 -2.34
CA PRO A 41 0.27 -13.70 -3.75
C PRO A 41 1.48 -12.80 -4.03
N GLN A 42 1.84 -11.89 -3.12
CA GLN A 42 2.99 -11.00 -3.28
C GLN A 42 4.31 -11.79 -3.31
N LEU A 43 4.50 -12.77 -2.42
CA LEU A 43 5.67 -13.64 -2.44
C LEU A 43 5.75 -14.51 -3.70
N LEU A 44 4.61 -15.01 -4.17
CA LEU A 44 4.57 -15.84 -5.38
C LEU A 44 4.97 -15.01 -6.62
N LEU A 45 4.41 -13.81 -6.75
CA LEU A 45 4.78 -12.88 -7.82
C LEU A 45 6.24 -12.44 -7.73
N ALA A 46 6.72 -12.10 -6.52
CA ALA A 46 8.13 -11.75 -6.30
C ALA A 46 9.08 -12.88 -6.72
N SER A 47 8.74 -14.13 -6.40
CA SER A 47 9.50 -15.31 -6.80
C SER A 47 9.59 -15.42 -8.32
N ILE A 48 8.44 -15.35 -9.00
CA ILE A 48 8.39 -15.46 -10.47
C ILE A 48 9.18 -14.32 -11.13
N GLN A 49 9.01 -13.09 -10.66
CA GLN A 49 9.71 -11.92 -11.19
C GLN A 49 11.23 -12.04 -11.02
N TYR A 50 11.69 -12.52 -9.87
CA TYR A 50 13.12 -12.67 -9.59
C TYR A 50 13.79 -13.65 -10.57
N PHE A 51 13.17 -14.82 -10.78
CA PHE A 51 13.69 -15.82 -11.71
C PHE A 51 13.57 -15.36 -13.17
N LEU A 52 12.54 -14.59 -13.52
CA LEU A 52 12.32 -14.12 -14.88
C LEU A 52 13.28 -12.98 -15.27
N MET A 53 13.64 -12.11 -14.33
CA MET A 53 14.60 -11.02 -14.56
C MET A 53 16.06 -11.49 -14.57
N GLY A 54 16.34 -12.73 -14.15
CA GLY A 54 17.70 -13.25 -14.06
C GLY A 54 18.57 -12.46 -13.08
N LEU A 55 17.99 -12.06 -11.94
CA LEU A 55 18.72 -11.30 -10.93
C LEU A 55 19.85 -12.13 -10.30
N ARG A 56 20.78 -11.44 -9.62
CA ARG A 56 21.99 -12.03 -9.04
C ARG A 56 21.69 -13.28 -8.18
N ASP A 57 22.41 -14.37 -8.41
CA ASP A 57 22.22 -15.58 -7.61
C ASP A 57 22.69 -15.39 -6.15
N GLY A 58 21.81 -15.73 -5.22
CA GLY A 58 22.07 -15.74 -3.78
C GLY A 58 20.80 -15.56 -2.96
N PHE A 59 20.63 -16.40 -1.92
CA PHE A 59 19.45 -16.37 -1.07
C PHE A 59 19.26 -15.03 -0.34
N GLU A 60 20.36 -14.36 0.03
CA GLU A 60 20.32 -13.04 0.68
C GLU A 60 19.73 -11.96 -0.23
N TYR A 61 20.09 -11.96 -1.53
CA TYR A 61 19.58 -11.02 -2.51
C TYR A 61 18.09 -11.26 -2.80
N TYR A 62 17.71 -12.54 -2.92
CA TYR A 62 16.31 -12.93 -3.05
C TYR A 62 15.48 -12.52 -1.82
N ALA A 63 15.96 -12.80 -0.61
CA ALA A 63 15.26 -12.46 0.62
C ALA A 63 15.10 -10.94 0.79
N THR A 64 16.13 -10.17 0.42
CA THR A 64 16.06 -8.69 0.45
C THR A 64 15.05 -8.17 -0.56
N PHE A 65 15.07 -8.68 -1.80
CA PHE A 65 14.12 -8.30 -2.85
C PHE A 65 12.67 -8.63 -2.46
N ALA A 66 12.42 -9.87 -2.04
CA ALA A 66 11.10 -10.31 -1.60
C ALA A 66 10.62 -9.51 -0.38
N GLY A 67 11.52 -9.22 0.57
CA GLY A 67 11.22 -8.39 1.74
C GLY A 67 10.79 -6.98 1.35
N ILE A 68 11.51 -6.32 0.45
CA ILE A 68 11.18 -4.98 -0.05
C ILE A 68 9.80 -4.98 -0.71
N LEU A 69 9.49 -5.95 -1.57
CA LEU A 69 8.19 -6.03 -2.24
C LEU A 69 7.01 -6.27 -1.29
N VAL A 70 7.23 -7.06 -0.23
CA VAL A 70 6.20 -7.26 0.80
C VAL A 70 5.98 -5.98 1.60
N LEU A 71 7.06 -5.30 2.01
CA LEU A 71 6.99 -4.03 2.72
C LEU A 71 6.30 -2.95 1.89
N GLU A 72 6.61 -2.86 0.61
CA GLU A 72 6.01 -1.92 -0.34
C GLU A 72 4.49 -2.14 -0.46
N SER A 73 4.04 -3.38 -0.60
CA SER A 73 2.61 -3.73 -0.60
C SER A 73 1.91 -3.31 0.69
N GLN A 74 2.54 -3.51 1.86
CA GLN A 74 1.97 -3.05 3.13
C GLN A 74 1.87 -1.52 3.20
N CYS A 75 2.88 -0.80 2.72
CA CYS A 75 2.83 0.65 2.60
C CYS A 75 1.71 1.11 1.66
N ALA A 76 1.52 0.45 0.53
CA ALA A 76 0.45 0.76 -0.42
C ALA A 76 -0.95 0.57 0.20
N ILE A 77 -1.16 -0.50 0.98
CA ILE A 77 -2.42 -0.74 1.70
C ILE A 77 -2.67 0.34 2.75
N ALA A 78 -1.65 0.70 3.54
CA ALA A 78 -1.77 1.76 4.54
C ALA A 78 -2.08 3.13 3.89
N MET A 79 -1.44 3.44 2.77
CA MET A 79 -1.71 4.64 1.99
C MET A 79 -3.15 4.64 1.44
N GLY A 80 -3.61 3.50 0.92
CA GLY A 80 -4.99 3.32 0.45
C GLY A 80 -6.02 3.53 1.55
N MET A 81 -5.75 3.05 2.78
CA MET A 81 -6.60 3.32 3.95
C MET A 81 -6.60 4.80 4.33
N LEU A 82 -5.46 5.47 4.29
CA LEU A 82 -5.34 6.90 4.58
C LEU A 82 -6.14 7.75 3.59
N ILE A 83 -6.00 7.48 2.28
CA ILE A 83 -6.75 8.15 1.22
C ILE A 83 -8.26 7.91 1.40
N SER A 84 -8.65 6.68 1.72
CA SER A 84 -10.06 6.32 1.96
C SER A 84 -10.64 7.00 3.20
N ALA A 85 -9.82 7.29 4.23
CA ALA A 85 -10.25 8.03 5.41
C ALA A 85 -10.37 9.54 5.15
N LEU A 86 -9.57 10.09 4.24
CA LEU A 86 -9.58 11.52 3.90
C LEU A 86 -10.75 11.88 2.96
N ILE A 87 -11.18 10.94 2.11
CA ILE A 87 -12.19 11.17 1.08
C ILE A 87 -13.52 10.52 1.48
N SER A 88 -14.51 11.34 1.85
CA SER A 88 -15.85 10.87 2.23
C SER A 88 -16.66 10.25 1.08
N ASN A 89 -16.25 10.49 -0.17
CA ASN A 89 -16.94 10.01 -1.37
C ASN A 89 -16.29 8.73 -1.92
N VAL A 90 -17.03 7.62 -1.83
CA VAL A 90 -16.60 6.28 -2.26
C VAL A 90 -16.20 6.23 -3.74
N GLU A 91 -16.85 6.99 -4.61
CA GLU A 91 -16.55 7.04 -6.04
C GLU A 91 -15.36 7.95 -6.40
N ALA A 92 -14.99 8.87 -5.51
CA ALA A 92 -13.90 9.82 -5.73
C ALA A 92 -12.55 9.27 -5.21
N ALA A 93 -12.58 8.46 -4.15
CA ALA A 93 -11.38 7.89 -3.54
C ALA A 93 -10.46 7.13 -4.53
N PRO A 94 -10.95 6.20 -5.37
CA PRO A 94 -10.09 5.47 -6.31
C PRO A 94 -9.53 6.34 -7.45
N LYS A 95 -10.11 7.53 -7.70
CA LYS A 95 -9.65 8.45 -8.76
C LYS A 95 -8.42 9.24 -8.34
N VAL A 96 -8.24 9.47 -7.03
CA VAL A 96 -7.11 10.24 -6.49
C VAL A 96 -5.87 9.37 -6.27
N ALA A 97 -6.05 8.08 -6.01
CA ALA A 97 -4.94 7.16 -5.75
C ALA A 97 -3.87 7.13 -6.86
N PRO A 98 -4.22 7.09 -8.17
CA PRO A 98 -3.22 7.10 -9.24
C PRO A 98 -2.37 8.39 -9.26
N ALA A 99 -2.97 9.54 -8.96
CA ALA A 99 -2.23 10.81 -8.94
C ALA A 99 -1.14 10.82 -7.85
N VAL A 100 -1.45 10.25 -6.69
CA VAL A 100 -0.49 10.10 -5.58
C VAL A 100 0.64 9.14 -5.96
N VAL A 101 0.33 8.01 -6.60
CA VAL A 101 1.33 7.04 -7.07
C VAL A 101 2.27 7.67 -8.10
N ILE A 102 1.73 8.45 -9.04
CA ILE A 102 2.54 9.15 -10.05
C ILE A 102 3.51 10.13 -9.39
N LEU A 103 3.09 10.86 -8.35
CA LEU A 103 3.99 11.75 -7.61
C LEU A 103 5.15 10.98 -6.98
N PHE A 104 4.89 9.87 -6.27
CA PHE A 104 5.96 9.04 -5.71
C PHE A 104 6.89 8.47 -6.78
N LEU A 105 6.33 8.08 -7.92
CA LEU A 105 7.09 7.53 -9.03
C LEU A 105 8.01 8.59 -9.67
N MET A 106 7.59 9.85 -9.77
CA MET A 106 8.46 10.94 -10.23
C MET A 106 9.66 11.16 -9.30
N PHE A 107 9.46 11.08 -7.98
CA PHE A 107 10.51 11.22 -6.97
C PHE A 107 11.28 9.92 -6.67
N SER A 108 11.00 8.82 -7.38
CA SER A 108 11.65 7.52 -7.14
C SER A 108 13.12 7.44 -7.60
N GLY A 109 13.69 8.52 -8.13
CA GLY A 109 15.05 8.57 -8.68
C GLY A 109 15.20 7.98 -10.09
N PHE A 110 14.18 7.30 -10.61
CA PHE A 110 14.22 6.75 -11.98
C PHE A 110 13.89 7.80 -13.04
N PHE A 111 12.91 8.68 -12.78
CA PHE A 111 12.45 9.70 -13.74
C PHE A 111 13.09 11.07 -13.52
N LEU A 112 13.48 11.40 -12.29
CA LEU A 112 14.24 12.60 -11.95
C LEU A 112 15.61 12.18 -11.40
N ASN A 113 16.68 12.76 -11.93
CA ASN A 113 18.03 12.56 -11.41
C ASN A 113 18.20 13.37 -10.11
N ASP A 114 18.80 12.78 -9.08
CA ASP A 114 19.02 13.42 -7.77
C ASP A 114 19.76 14.76 -7.91
N GLU A 115 20.65 14.90 -8.89
CA GLU A 115 21.40 16.15 -9.14
C GLU A 115 20.53 17.33 -9.60
N SER A 116 19.33 17.06 -10.13
CA SER A 116 18.39 18.08 -10.61
C SER A 116 17.35 18.50 -9.58
N VAL A 117 17.29 17.82 -8.42
CA VAL A 117 16.37 18.14 -7.32
C VAL A 117 17.05 19.18 -6.41
N PRO A 118 16.42 20.33 -6.14
CA PRO A 118 16.95 21.29 -5.17
C PRO A 118 17.04 20.66 -3.77
N THR A 119 18.14 20.89 -3.04
CA THR A 119 18.44 20.28 -1.72
C THR A 119 17.42 20.55 -0.60
N TRP A 120 16.40 21.36 -0.86
CA TRP A 120 15.33 21.69 0.10
C TRP A 120 14.07 20.84 -0.07
N LEU A 121 14.05 19.92 -1.05
CA LEU A 121 13.01 18.92 -1.26
C LEU A 121 13.52 17.54 -0.86
#